data_AF-A0AA90VGU5-F1
#
_entry.id   AF-A0AA90VGU5-F1
#
_cell.length_a   1.000
_cell.length_b   1.000
_cell.length_c   1.000
_cell.angle_alpha   90.00
_cell.angle_beta   90.00
_cell.angle_gamma   90.00
#
_symmetry.space_group_name_H-M   'P 1'
#
loop_
_entity.id
_entity.type
_entity.pdbx_description
1 polymer ?
#
loop_
_entity_poly.entity_id
_entity_poly.type
_entity_poly.pdbx_seq_one_letter_code
_entity_poly.pdbx_strand_id
1 'polypeptide(L)'
;MKPRTKYQKQVVTSNKGLRPIKGAQMQWAFRECLDHYAFQLKHGQTTCMDCGHTWTTDEDADKCVCPKCKAKLEVQRTKRQKAMSSTYFSVLTERKGLQLMRAYQMKAYYRKGQKAD
;
A
#
# COMPACT_ATOMS: atom_id res chain seq x y z
N MET A 1 15.96 13.22 -18.99
CA MET A 1 17.39 13.58 -19.14
C MET A 1 17.73 13.65 -20.63
N LYS A 2 18.46 14.66 -21.08
CA LYS A 2 19.05 14.71 -22.43
C LYS A 2 20.44 14.04 -22.41
N PRO A 3 20.64 12.85 -23.01
CA PRO A 3 21.89 12.11 -22.86
C PRO A 3 23.02 12.73 -23.71
N ARG A 4 24.17 13.02 -23.09
CA ARG A 4 25.37 13.57 -23.75
C ARG A 4 26.50 12.54 -23.81
N THR A 5 26.75 11.81 -22.73
CA THR A 5 27.83 10.80 -22.65
C THR A 5 27.38 9.42 -23.13
N LYS A 6 28.34 8.53 -23.46
CA LYS A 6 28.06 7.12 -23.81
C LYS A 6 27.27 6.41 -22.70
N TYR A 7 27.66 6.64 -21.44
CA TYR A 7 26.97 6.11 -20.27
C TYR A 7 25.53 6.61 -20.18
N GLN A 8 25.28 7.92 -20.32
CA GLN A 8 23.93 8.46 -20.30
C GLN A 8 23.04 7.90 -21.43
N LYS A 9 23.60 7.70 -22.63
CA LYS A 9 22.88 7.05 -23.74
C LYS A 9 22.52 5.60 -23.42
N GLN A 10 23.41 4.86 -22.75
CA GLN A 10 23.15 3.50 -22.25
C GLN A 10 22.03 3.47 -21.20
N VAL A 11 22.04 4.42 -20.24
CA VAL A 11 20.98 4.56 -19.22
C VAL A 11 19.62 4.82 -19.88
N VAL A 12 19.53 5.80 -20.79
CA VAL A 12 18.28 6.13 -21.49
C VAL A 12 17.76 4.95 -22.32
N THR A 13 18.65 4.24 -23.02
CA THR A 13 18.28 3.05 -23.80
C THR A 13 17.78 1.92 -22.89
N SER A 14 18.43 1.72 -21.74
CA SER A 14 18.02 0.72 -20.75
C SER A 14 16.68 1.04 -20.11
N ASN A 15 16.28 2.31 -20.05
CA ASN A 15 14.97 2.72 -19.56
C ASN A 15 13.82 2.25 -20.46
N LYS A 16 14.02 2.22 -21.79
CA LYS A 16 12.96 1.90 -22.77
C LYS A 16 12.36 0.50 -22.62
N GLY A 17 13.10 -0.47 -22.09
CA GLY A 17 12.62 -1.84 -21.96
C GLY A 17 12.23 -2.23 -20.54
N LEU A 18 12.05 -1.26 -19.62
CA LEU A 18 11.72 -1.58 -18.23
C LEU A 18 10.30 -2.14 -18.15
N ARG A 19 10.15 -3.25 -17.44
CA ARG A 19 8.83 -3.86 -17.24
C ARG A 19 8.03 -3.05 -16.23
N PRO A 20 6.69 -3.02 -16.34
CA PRO A 20 5.82 -2.53 -15.29
C PRO A 20 6.11 -3.22 -13.95
N ILE A 21 5.63 -2.61 -12.87
CA ILE A 21 5.69 -3.22 -11.55
C ILE A 21 4.86 -4.51 -11.53
N LYS A 22 5.38 -5.55 -10.87
CA LYS A 22 4.66 -6.83 -10.74
C LYS A 22 3.59 -6.74 -9.64
N GLY A 23 2.50 -7.48 -9.78
CA GLY A 23 1.44 -7.56 -8.75
C GLY A 23 1.97 -7.94 -7.36
N ALA A 24 2.95 -8.84 -7.28
CA ALA A 24 3.59 -9.21 -6.01
C ALA A 24 4.31 -8.03 -5.33
N GLN A 25 4.92 -7.11 -6.11
CA GLN A 25 5.58 -5.93 -5.57
C GLN A 25 4.56 -4.92 -5.05
N MET A 26 3.41 -4.78 -5.73
CA MET A 26 2.30 -3.97 -5.23
C MET A 26 1.69 -4.54 -3.96
N GLN A 27 1.49 -5.86 -3.89
CA GLN A 27 0.97 -6.53 -2.69
C GLN A 27 1.91 -6.39 -1.50
N TRP A 28 3.22 -6.53 -1.73
CA TRP A 28 4.23 -6.27 -0.70
C TRP A 28 4.19 -4.81 -0.25
N ALA A 29 4.17 -3.85 -1.18
CA ALA A 29 4.11 -2.44 -0.85
C ALA A 29 2.84 -2.08 -0.07
N PHE A 30 1.69 -2.63 -0.46
CA PHE A 30 0.43 -2.42 0.26
C PHE A 30 0.54 -2.87 1.71
N ARG A 31 1.17 -4.01 1.98
CA ARG A 31 1.29 -4.58 3.33
C ARG A 31 2.33 -3.90 4.20
N GLU A 32 3.44 -3.47 3.60
CA GLU A 32 4.62 -3.04 4.37
C GLU A 32 4.80 -1.52 4.39
N CYS A 33 4.23 -0.79 3.42
CA CYS A 33 4.47 0.64 3.27
C CYS A 33 3.26 1.52 3.61
N LEU A 34 2.07 0.96 3.81
CA LEU A 34 0.88 1.70 4.21
C LEU A 34 0.52 1.38 5.66
N ASP A 35 -0.03 2.40 6.33
CA ASP A 35 -0.69 2.19 7.60
C ASP A 35 -2.02 1.48 7.39
N HIS A 36 -2.28 0.49 8.24
CA HIS A 36 -3.47 -0.33 8.20
C HIS A 36 -4.38 0.00 9.38
N TYR A 37 -5.68 0.14 9.11
CA TYR A 37 -6.60 0.65 10.11
C TYR A 37 -7.96 -0.07 10.09
N ALA A 38 -8.61 -0.02 11.24
CA ALA A 38 -9.99 -0.42 11.45
C ALA A 38 -10.81 0.80 11.85
N PHE A 39 -12.01 0.94 11.31
CA PHE A 39 -12.94 1.97 11.75
C PHE A 39 -13.93 1.38 12.76
N GLN A 40 -13.95 1.95 13.96
CA GLN A 40 -14.84 1.52 15.03
C GLN A 40 -15.91 2.58 15.31
N LEU A 41 -17.17 2.15 15.45
CA LEU A 41 -18.30 2.97 15.88
C LEU A 41 -18.54 2.83 17.40
N LYS A 42 -19.47 3.63 17.92
CA LYS A 42 -20.00 3.43 19.29
C LYS A 42 -20.58 2.01 19.40
N HIS A 43 -20.39 1.35 20.55
CA HIS A 43 -20.79 -0.05 20.80
C HIS A 43 -19.98 -1.10 20.03
N GLY A 44 -18.72 -0.80 19.70
CA GLY A 44 -17.76 -1.86 19.32
C GLY A 44 -17.83 -2.36 17.88
N GLN A 45 -18.80 -1.90 17.06
CA GLN A 45 -18.86 -2.29 15.65
C GLN A 45 -17.61 -1.78 14.91
N THR A 46 -16.79 -2.71 14.46
CA THR A 46 -15.45 -2.49 13.91
C THR A 46 -15.38 -3.03 12.49
N THR A 47 -14.90 -2.22 11.56
CA THR A 47 -14.73 -2.58 10.14
C THR A 47 -13.26 -2.50 9.76
N CYS A 48 -12.69 -3.59 9.25
CA CYS A 48 -11.36 -3.60 8.66
C CYS A 48 -11.37 -2.83 7.35
N MET A 49 -10.47 -1.86 7.22
CA MET A 49 -10.42 -1.03 6.02
C MET A 49 -9.67 -1.70 4.86
N ASP A 50 -8.79 -2.67 5.13
CA ASP A 50 -8.10 -3.43 4.07
C ASP A 50 -9.03 -4.40 3.31
N CYS A 51 -9.91 -5.11 4.02
CA CYS A 51 -10.72 -6.19 3.43
C CYS A 51 -12.24 -5.99 3.53
N GLY A 52 -12.69 -4.93 4.20
CA GLY A 52 -14.09 -4.58 4.35
C GLY A 52 -14.88 -5.43 5.35
N HIS A 53 -14.26 -6.41 6.01
CA HIS A 53 -14.95 -7.25 6.98
C HIS A 53 -15.36 -6.45 8.23
N THR A 54 -16.56 -6.70 8.74
CA THR A 54 -17.10 -6.04 9.93
C THR A 54 -17.41 -7.07 11.00
N TRP A 55 -17.09 -6.75 12.25
CA TRP A 55 -17.37 -7.54 13.45
C TRP A 55 -17.66 -6.61 14.63
N THR A 56 -18.15 -7.16 15.74
CA THR A 56 -18.34 -6.41 17.00
C THR A 56 -17.26 -6.84 17.98
N THR A 57 -16.65 -5.89 18.67
CA THR A 57 -15.73 -6.14 19.79
C THR A 57 -16.01 -5.13 20.90
N ASP A 58 -16.07 -5.60 22.14
CA ASP A 58 -16.25 -4.74 23.33
C ASP A 58 -14.92 -4.20 23.85
N GLU A 59 -13.80 -4.54 23.19
CA GLU A 59 -12.48 -4.08 23.58
C GLU A 59 -12.24 -2.63 23.13
N ASP A 60 -11.96 -1.77 24.10
CA ASP A 60 -11.42 -0.42 23.89
C ASP A 60 -9.91 -0.45 23.63
N ALA A 61 -9.48 -1.28 22.67
CA ALA A 61 -8.08 -1.39 22.27
C ALA A 61 -7.75 -0.44 21.11
N ASP A 62 -6.57 0.18 21.14
CA ASP A 62 -6.09 1.03 20.04
C ASP A 62 -5.56 0.21 18.85
N LYS A 63 -5.39 -1.10 19.01
CA LYS A 63 -4.95 -2.03 17.96
C LYS A 63 -5.79 -3.30 17.99
N CYS A 64 -6.07 -3.86 16.82
CA CYS A 64 -6.78 -5.12 16.70
C CYS A 64 -6.23 -5.96 15.54
N VAL A 65 -6.65 -7.23 15.46
CA VAL A 65 -6.34 -8.10 14.33
C VAL A 65 -7.63 -8.43 13.61
N CYS A 66 -7.69 -8.19 12.29
CA CYS A 66 -8.87 -8.54 11.52
C CYS A 66 -9.11 -10.06 11.57
N PRO A 67 -10.29 -10.54 11.97
CA PRO A 67 -10.55 -11.97 12.04
C PRO A 67 -10.55 -12.65 10.66
N LYS A 68 -10.78 -11.90 9.57
CA LYS A 68 -10.81 -12.41 8.18
C LYS A 68 -9.43 -12.39 7.52
N CYS A 69 -8.81 -11.22 7.35
CA CYS A 69 -7.54 -11.10 6.61
C CYS A 69 -6.29 -11.19 7.50
N LYS A 70 -6.45 -11.25 8.83
CA LYS A 70 -5.38 -11.31 9.82
C LYS A 70 -4.42 -10.12 9.83
N ALA A 71 -4.77 -9.03 9.13
CA ALA A 71 -4.03 -7.78 9.21
C ALA A 71 -4.08 -7.22 10.64
N LYS A 72 -2.94 -6.68 11.10
CA LYS A 72 -2.85 -5.90 12.34
C LYS A 72 -3.24 -4.47 12.01
N LEU A 73 -4.21 -3.94 12.72
CA LEU A 73 -4.88 -2.67 12.39
C LEU A 73 -4.82 -1.72 13.57
N GLU A 74 -4.61 -0.44 13.29
CA GLU A 74 -4.86 0.64 14.24
C GLU A 74 -6.35 0.99 14.27
N VAL A 75 -6.93 1.05 15.46
CA VAL A 75 -8.35 1.32 15.64
C VAL A 75 -8.59 2.82 15.65
N GLN A 76 -9.33 3.30 14.65
CA GLN A 76 -9.78 4.68 14.58
C GLN A 76 -11.27 4.74 14.92
N ARG A 77 -11.61 5.37 16.04
CA ARG A 77 -13.00 5.59 16.48
C ARG A 77 -13.61 6.71 15.64
N THR A 78 -14.32 6.35 14.57
CA THR A 78 -14.82 7.33 13.59
C THR A 78 -16.06 6.86 12.84
N LYS A 79 -16.93 7.83 12.51
CA LYS A 79 -18.08 7.63 11.62
C LYS A 79 -17.74 7.74 10.14
N ARG A 80 -16.47 8.05 9.79
CA ARG A 80 -16.01 8.13 8.39
C ARG A 80 -16.29 6.81 7.66
N GLN A 81 -16.70 6.95 6.40
CA GLN A 81 -17.02 5.81 5.52
C GLN A 81 -15.92 5.55 4.49
N LYS A 82 -15.13 6.58 4.18
CA LYS A 82 -14.07 6.57 3.18
C LYS A 82 -12.79 7.12 3.80
N ALA A 83 -11.66 6.63 3.31
CA ALA A 83 -10.35 7.18 3.60
C ALA A 83 -9.41 6.89 2.42
N MET A 84 -8.27 7.58 2.40
CA MET A 84 -7.23 7.40 1.39
C MET A 84 -5.90 7.52 2.10
N SER A 85 -4.97 6.63 1.75
CA SER A 85 -3.59 6.71 2.17
C SER A 85 -2.69 6.67 0.94
N SER A 86 -1.57 7.37 1.01
CA SER A 86 -0.58 7.36 -0.07
C SER A 86 0.81 7.31 0.50
N THR A 87 1.66 6.50 -0.12
CA THR A 87 3.05 6.35 0.27
C THR A 87 3.91 6.24 -0.98
N TYR A 88 5.22 6.37 -0.80
CA TYR A 88 6.19 6.08 -1.83
C TYR A 88 6.95 4.82 -1.46
N PHE A 89 7.22 3.98 -2.45
CA PHE A 89 8.12 2.85 -2.29
C PHE A 89 9.02 2.74 -3.50
N SER A 90 10.20 2.15 -3.30
CA SER A 90 11.20 2.01 -4.34
C SER A 90 11.50 0.55 -4.61
N VAL A 91 11.65 0.22 -5.89
CA VAL A 91 12.10 -1.10 -6.33
C VAL A 91 13.52 -0.96 -6.88
N LEU A 92 14.45 -1.70 -6.29
CA LEU A 92 15.81 -1.85 -6.80
C LEU A 92 15.87 -3.05 -7.75
N THR A 93 16.44 -2.83 -8.94
CA THR A 93 16.67 -3.88 -9.94
C THR A 93 18.01 -3.69 -10.61
N GLU A 94 18.66 -4.77 -11.01
CA GLU A 94 19.83 -4.70 -11.88
C GLU A 94 19.42 -4.95 -13.34
N ARG A 95 20.02 -4.21 -14.28
CA ARG A 95 19.87 -4.48 -15.71
C ARG A 95 21.08 -4.00 -16.49
N LYS A 96 21.66 -4.90 -17.29
CA LYS A 96 22.81 -4.58 -18.18
C LYS A 96 23.96 -3.90 -17.41
N GLY A 97 24.27 -4.40 -16.20
CA GLY A 97 25.31 -3.84 -15.33
C GLY A 97 24.96 -2.49 -14.70
N LEU A 98 23.71 -2.03 -14.78
CA LEU A 98 23.23 -0.82 -14.11
C LEU A 98 22.32 -1.19 -12.94
N GLN A 99 22.53 -0.57 -11.80
CA GLN A 99 21.55 -0.57 -10.71
C GLN A 99 20.50 0.51 -10.99
N LEU A 100 19.24 0.10 -11.01
CA LEU A 100 18.09 0.94 -11.29
C LEU A 100 17.22 1.00 -10.04
N MET A 101 17.05 2.20 -9.50
CA MET A 101 16.06 2.49 -8.47
C MET A 101 14.85 3.15 -9.13
N ARG A 102 13.67 2.57 -8.94
CA ARG A 102 12.41 3.10 -9.47
C ARG A 102 11.48 3.39 -8.31
N ALA A 103 11.15 4.67 -8.12
CA ALA A 103 10.19 5.11 -7.12
C ALA A 103 8.78 5.11 -7.70
N TYR A 104 7.83 4.59 -6.93
CA TYR A 104 6.41 4.54 -7.27
C TYR A 104 5.61 5.21 -6.16
N GLN A 105 4.61 6.01 -6.55
CA GLN A 105 3.59 6.46 -5.62
C GLN A 105 2.49 5.41 -5.58
N MET A 106 2.20 4.87 -4.39
CA MET A 106 1.04 4.04 -4.16
C MET A 106 -0.04 4.87 -3.50
N LYS A 107 -1.28 4.69 -3.96
CA LYS A 107 -2.47 5.26 -3.34
C LYS A 107 -3.40 4.09 -3.07
N ALA A 108 -3.89 3.99 -1.85
CA ALA A 108 -4.91 3.04 -1.46
C ALA A 108 -6.18 3.79 -1.09
N TYR A 109 -7.28 3.37 -1.68
CA TYR A 109 -8.60 3.92 -1.42
C TYR A 109 -9.41 2.92 -0.62
N TYR A 110 -10.00 3.42 0.46
CA TYR A 110 -10.65 2.59 1.45
C TYR A 110 -12.10 2.99 1.59
N ARG A 111 -13.00 2.02 1.60
CA ARG A 111 -14.42 2.21 1.84
C ARG A 111 -14.94 1.12 2.76
N LYS A 112 -15.69 1.50 3.79
CA LYS A 112 -16.31 0.54 4.72
C LYS A 112 -17.10 -0.51 3.93
N GLY A 113 -16.91 -1.78 4.29
CA GLY A 113 -17.56 -2.91 3.63
C GLY A 113 -16.93 -3.36 2.30
N GLN A 114 -15.88 -2.68 1.82
CA GLN A 114 -15.20 -3.01 0.56
C GLN A 114 -13.73 -3.34 0.80
N LYS A 115 -13.15 -4.16 -0.07
CA LYS A 115 -11.71 -4.40 -0.10
C LYS A 115 -11.03 -3.11 -0.57
N ALA A 116 -9.86 -2.81 -0.02
CA ALA A 116 -9.05 -1.68 -0.46
C ALA A 116 -8.61 -1.86 -1.92
N ASP A 117 -8.66 -0.74 -2.65
CA ASP A 117 -8.26 -0.61 -4.05
C ASP A 117 -6.95 0.16 -4.19
#